data_AF-A0A2H0YZV8-F1
#
_entry.id   AF-A0A2H0YZV8-F1
#
_cell.length_a   1.000
_cell.length_b   1.000
_cell.length_c   1.000
_cell.angle_alpha   90.00
_cell.angle_beta   90.00
_cell.angle_gamma   90.00
#
_symmetry.space_group_name_H-M   'P 1'
#
loop_
_entity.id
_entity.type
_entity.pdbx_description
1 polymer ?
#
loop_
_entity_poly.entity_id
_entity_poly.type
_entity_poly.pdbx_seq_one_letter_code
_entity_poly.pdbx_strand_id
1 'polypeptide(L)'
;MNISYFKNSFQKRLHYGVRIDPARDWLVLLTLSIIALAGIVVWNVWTFDTVASGGSIGATVTETPPIFNRSSIDAIHTIFDSRASEEAKYVTGAYHYIDPSQ
;
A
#
# COMPACT_ATOMS: atom_id res chain seq x y z
N MET A 1 35.02 -7.41 19.11
CA MET A 1 35.85 -7.05 17.94
C MET A 1 35.79 -5.54 17.76
N ASN A 2 36.93 -4.85 17.77
CA ASN A 2 36.97 -3.38 17.91
C ASN A 2 36.65 -2.69 16.57
N ILE A 3 35.41 -2.22 16.41
CA ILE A 3 34.81 -1.69 15.17
C ILE A 3 35.59 -0.50 14.58
N SER A 4 36.31 0.26 15.42
CA SER A 4 37.13 1.39 15.00
C SER A 4 38.32 0.99 14.12
N TYR A 5 39.00 -0.11 14.46
CA TYR A 5 40.15 -0.61 13.69
C TYR A 5 39.71 -1.14 12.31
N PHE A 6 38.53 -1.75 12.25
CA PHE A 6 37.96 -2.25 11.00
C PHE A 6 37.61 -1.09 10.05
N LYS A 7 36.94 -0.04 10.55
CA LYS A 7 36.62 1.17 9.77
C LYS A 7 37.87 1.85 9.22
N ASN A 8 38.89 2.04 10.05
CA ASN A 8 40.13 2.72 9.66
C ASN A 8 40.94 1.93 8.62
N SER A 9 40.97 0.60 8.73
CA SER A 9 41.61 -0.27 7.74
C SER A 9 40.86 -0.27 6.40
N PHE A 10 39.53 -0.29 6.44
CA PHE A 10 38.69 -0.27 5.25
C PHE A 10 38.81 1.06 4.48
N GLN A 11 38.83 2.19 5.20
CA GLN A 11 39.05 3.51 4.61
C GLN A 11 40.42 3.66 3.96
N LYS A 12 41.49 3.14 4.58
CA LYS A 12 42.83 3.14 3.97
C LYS A 12 42.89 2.28 2.71
N ARG A 13 42.13 1.18 2.66
CA ARG A 13 42.04 0.31 1.48
C ARG A 13 41.23 0.92 0.34
N LEU A 14 40.27 1.79 0.64
CA LEU A 14 39.47 2.54 -0.35
C LEU A 14 40.15 3.84 -0.80
N HIS A 15 41.25 4.24 -0.16
CA HIS A 15 42.03 5.40 -0.57
C HIS A 15 42.76 5.09 -1.89
N TYR A 16 42.62 5.99 -2.86
CA TYR A 16 43.33 5.93 -4.13
C TYR A 16 44.84 5.89 -3.88
N GLY A 17 45.48 4.78 -4.25
CA GLY A 17 46.93 4.72 -4.35
C GLY A 17 47.40 5.43 -5.63
N VAL A 18 48.72 5.59 -5.78
CA VAL A 18 49.38 6.21 -6.95
C VAL A 18 49.05 5.50 -8.28
N ARG A 19 48.41 4.32 -8.25
CA ARG A 19 47.90 3.60 -9.43
C ARG A 19 46.41 3.28 -9.27
N ILE A 20 45.65 3.64 -10.30
CA ILE A 20 44.24 3.29 -10.46
C ILE A 20 44.16 1.83 -10.87
N ASP A 21 43.41 1.02 -10.12
CA ASP A 21 43.05 -0.35 -10.51
C ASP A 21 41.54 -0.41 -10.78
N PRO A 22 41.13 -0.24 -12.05
CA PRO A 22 39.71 -0.15 -12.41
C PRO A 22 38.93 -1.39 -12.01
N ALA A 23 39.52 -2.58 -12.12
CA ALA A 23 38.81 -3.83 -11.86
C ALA A 23 38.39 -3.93 -10.38
N ARG A 24 39.28 -3.54 -9.48
CA ARG A 24 39.00 -3.52 -8.03
C ARG A 24 37.94 -2.49 -7.67
N ASP A 25 38.02 -1.28 -8.23
CA ASP A 25 37.06 -0.21 -7.97
C ASP A 25 35.65 -0.59 -8.45
N TRP A 26 35.53 -1.17 -9.64
CA TRP A 26 34.25 -1.67 -10.16
C TRP A 26 33.66 -2.79 -9.30
N LEU A 27 34.48 -3.72 -8.82
CA LEU A 27 34.01 -4.77 -7.90
C LEU A 27 33.49 -4.19 -6.58
N VAL A 28 34.20 -3.22 -6.00
CA VAL A 28 33.75 -2.53 -4.79
C VAL A 28 32.40 -1.82 -5.04
N LEU A 29 32.27 -1.09 -6.15
CA LEU A 29 31.01 -0.43 -6.51
C LEU A 29 29.86 -1.42 -6.70
N LEU A 30 30.09 -2.53 -7.40
CA LEU A 30 29.08 -3.57 -7.60
C LEU A 30 28.66 -4.21 -6.29
N THR A 31 29.61 -4.54 -5.42
CA THR A 31 29.29 -5.12 -4.11
C THR A 31 28.47 -4.16 -3.24
N LEU A 32 28.83 -2.87 -3.21
CA LEU A 32 28.05 -1.85 -2.50
C LEU A 32 26.66 -1.68 -3.11
N SER A 33 26.55 -1.71 -4.44
CA SER A 33 25.26 -1.62 -5.14
C SER A 33 24.35 -2.81 -4.78
N ILE A 34 24.88 -4.03 -4.76
CA ILE A 34 24.12 -5.24 -4.39
C ILE A 34 23.66 -5.15 -2.93
N ILE A 35 24.52 -4.71 -2.01
CA ILE A 35 24.16 -4.54 -0.59
C ILE A 35 23.06 -3.49 -0.44
N ALA A 36 23.17 -2.36 -1.13
CA ALA A 36 22.15 -1.32 -1.11
C ALA A 36 20.83 -1.82 -1.69
N LEU A 37 20.87 -2.53 -2.82
CA LEU A 37 19.69 -3.13 -3.46
C LEU A 37 19.00 -4.12 -2.51
N ALA A 38 19.76 -5.02 -1.89
CA ALA A 38 19.22 -5.97 -0.92
C ALA A 38 18.57 -5.26 0.27
N GLY A 39 19.21 -4.21 0.79
CA GLY A 39 18.65 -3.37 1.84
C GLY A 39 17.33 -2.70 1.45
N ILE A 40 17.24 -2.16 0.23
CA ILE A 40 16.02 -1.54 -0.31
C ILE A 40 14.91 -2.58 -0.44
N VAL A 41 15.20 -3.77 -0.96
CA VAL A 41 14.21 -4.84 -1.12
C VAL A 41 13.66 -5.28 0.24
N VAL A 42 14.54 -5.57 1.20
CA VAL A 42 14.14 -5.96 2.56
C VAL A 42 13.31 -4.86 3.22
N TRP A 43 13.74 -3.60 3.10
CA TRP A 43 12.99 -2.46 3.64
C TRP A 43 11.59 -2.35 3.04
N ASN A 44 11.46 -2.51 1.72
CA ASN A 44 10.17 -2.44 1.03
C ASN A 44 9.25 -3.60 1.41
N VAL A 45 9.76 -4.83 1.47
CA VAL A 45 8.97 -6.00 1.87
C VAL A 45 8.47 -5.83 3.30
N TRP A 46 9.34 -5.43 4.23
CA TRP A 46 8.97 -5.19 5.61
C TRP A 46 7.96 -4.04 5.75
N THR A 47 8.17 -2.95 4.99
CA THR A 47 7.26 -1.80 4.93
C THR A 47 5.87 -2.24 4.46
N PHE A 48 5.81 -3.02 3.39
CA PHE A 48 4.56 -3.53 2.84
C PHE A 48 3.83 -4.42 3.85
N ASP A 49 4.54 -5.37 4.47
CA ASP A 49 3.99 -6.26 5.48
C ASP A 49 3.44 -5.49 6.70
N THR A 50 4.17 -4.47 7.13
CA THR A 50 3.77 -3.58 8.23
C THR A 50 2.48 -2.84 7.89
N VAL A 51 2.36 -2.27 6.69
CA VAL A 51 1.16 -1.54 6.26
C VAL A 51 -0.02 -2.49 6.02
N ALA A 52 0.22 -3.65 5.39
CA ALA A 52 -0.81 -4.65 5.15
C ALA A 52 -1.39 -5.24 6.44
N SER A 53 -0.57 -5.33 7.49
CA SER A 53 -0.99 -5.78 8.83
C SER A 53 -1.68 -4.68 9.66
N GLY A 54 -1.95 -3.51 9.08
CA GLY A 54 -2.61 -2.38 9.75
C GLY A 54 -1.68 -1.49 10.57
N GLY A 55 -0.36 -1.69 10.47
CA GLY A 55 0.63 -0.76 10.98
C GLY A 55 0.74 0.48 10.11
N SER A 56 1.29 1.57 10.67
CA SER A 56 1.59 2.78 9.91
C SER A 56 3.08 3.09 9.97
N ILE A 57 3.62 3.63 8.88
CA ILE A 57 5.00 4.09 8.82
C ILE A 57 5.00 5.58 9.10
N GLY A 58 5.40 5.96 10.32
CA GLY A 58 5.40 7.34 10.79
C GLY A 58 4.47 7.54 11.98
N ALA A 59 4.13 8.80 12.28
CA ALA A 59 3.16 9.11 13.32
C ALA A 59 1.79 8.54 12.94
N THR A 60 1.13 7.86 13.87
CA THR A 60 -0.27 7.45 13.72
C THR A 60 -1.10 8.66 13.36
N VAL A 61 -1.55 8.73 12.11
CA VAL A 61 -2.56 9.69 11.71
C VAL A 61 -3.78 9.32 12.53
N THR A 62 -4.24 10.23 13.40
CA THR A 62 -5.52 10.08 14.08
C THR A 62 -6.57 9.90 12.99
N GLU A 63 -7.02 8.66 12.80
CA GLU A 63 -8.08 8.37 11.84
C GLU A 63 -9.26 9.26 12.21
N THR A 64 -9.55 10.24 11.35
CA THR A 64 -10.78 10.98 11.48
C THR A 64 -11.88 9.93 11.30
N PRO A 65 -12.82 9.80 12.25
CA PRO A 65 -13.87 8.81 12.13
C PRO A 65 -14.52 8.97 10.74
N PRO A 66 -14.76 7.87 10.01
CA PRO A 66 -15.39 7.96 8.71
C PRO A 66 -16.69 8.76 8.85
N ILE A 67 -16.83 9.83 8.05
CA ILE A 67 -18.01 10.69 8.00
C ILE A 67 -19.24 9.91 7.47
N PHE A 68 -19.07 8.64 7.11
CA PHE A 68 -20.14 7.79 6.64
C PHE A 68 -20.89 7.18 7.82
N ASN A 69 -22.12 7.67 8.03
CA ASN A 69 -23.05 7.08 8.97
C ASN A 69 -23.58 5.75 8.39
N ARG A 70 -23.32 4.62 9.06
CA ARG A 70 -23.84 3.30 8.64
C ARG A 70 -25.36 3.31 8.47
N SER A 71 -26.10 4.07 9.29
CA SER A 71 -27.56 4.15 9.14
C SER A 71 -27.98 4.77 7.80
N SER A 72 -27.15 5.65 7.21
CA SER A 72 -27.41 6.21 5.90
C SER A 72 -27.23 5.16 4.79
N ILE A 73 -26.26 4.25 4.93
CA ILE A 73 -26.06 3.14 3.99
C ILE A 73 -27.23 2.15 4.08
N ASP A 74 -27.63 1.77 5.30
CA ASP A 74 -28.76 0.86 5.52
C ASP A 74 -30.08 1.45 5.00
N ALA A 75 -30.27 2.77 5.15
CA ALA A 75 -31.42 3.48 4.59
C ALA A 75 -31.44 3.43 3.05
N ILE A 76 -30.30 3.55 2.39
CA ILE A 76 -30.19 3.45 0.93
C ILE A 76 -30.56 2.04 0.47
N HIS A 77 -30.06 0.99 1.12
CA HIS A 77 -30.41 -0.39 0.80
C HIS A 77 -31.92 -0.63 0.94
N THR A 78 -32.52 -0.16 2.04
CA THR A 78 -33.96 -0.29 2.28
C THR A 78 -34.80 0.36 1.18
N ILE A 79 -34.37 1.53 0.68
CA ILE A 79 -35.07 2.22 -0.42
C ILE A 79 -34.97 1.42 -1.72
N PHE A 80 -33.80 0.85 -2.02
CA PHE A 80 -33.63 0.04 -3.23
C PHE A 80 -34.45 -1.24 -3.19
N ASP A 81 -34.49 -1.92 -2.06
CA ASP A 81 -35.32 -3.12 -1.89
C ASP A 81 -36.81 -2.81 -2.06
N SER A 82 -37.26 -1.69 -1.49
CA SER A 82 -38.63 -1.19 -1.67
C SER A 82 -38.94 -0.92 -3.14
N ARG A 83 -38.07 -0.21 -3.86
CA ARG A 83 -38.24 0.09 -5.29
C ARG A 83 -38.23 -1.18 -6.15
N ALA A 84 -37.35 -2.13 -5.88
CA ALA A 84 -37.29 -3.39 -6.59
C ALA A 84 -38.57 -4.22 -6.40
N SER A 85 -39.10 -4.27 -5.17
CA SER A 85 -40.37 -4.93 -4.89
C SER A 85 -41.56 -4.25 -5.59
N GLU A 86 -41.49 -2.94 -5.73
CA GLU A 86 -42.52 -2.13 -6.37
C GLU A 86 -42.49 -2.31 -7.89
N GLU A 87 -41.31 -2.26 -8.52
CA GLU A 87 -41.10 -2.56 -9.94
C GLU A 87 -41.56 -3.97 -10.31
N ALA A 88 -41.27 -4.96 -9.46
CA ALA A 88 -41.74 -6.33 -9.66
C ALA A 88 -43.27 -6.41 -9.79
N LYS A 89 -44.04 -5.59 -9.07
CA LYS A 89 -45.51 -5.55 -9.18
C LYS A 89 -45.99 -5.01 -10.53
N TYR A 90 -45.30 -4.02 -11.10
CA TYR A 90 -45.60 -3.50 -12.44
C TYR A 90 -45.30 -4.56 -13.52
N VAL A 91 -44.18 -5.29 -13.39
CA VAL A 91 -43.76 -6.31 -14.38
C VAL A 91 -44.61 -7.58 -14.32
N THR A 92 -44.92 -8.04 -13.11
CA THR A 92 -45.70 -9.28 -12.91
C THR A 92 -47.20 -9.12 -13.15
N GLY A 93 -47.66 -7.91 -13.44
CA GLY A 93 -49.08 -7.61 -13.66
C GLY A 93 -49.92 -7.65 -12.37
N ALA A 94 -49.29 -7.53 -11.20
CA ALA A 94 -50.00 -7.40 -9.92
C ALA A 94 -50.83 -6.10 -9.87
N TYR A 95 -50.40 -5.06 -10.59
CA TYR A 95 -51.21 -3.89 -10.86
C TYR A 95 -52.02 -4.06 -12.15
N HIS A 96 -53.34 -3.98 -12.01
CA HIS A 96 -54.27 -3.94 -13.13
C HIS A 96 -54.68 -2.49 -13.39
N TYR A 97 -54.32 -1.96 -14.57
CA TYR A 97 -54.71 -0.62 -14.99
C TYR A 97 -55.99 -0.72 -15.82
N ILE A 98 -57.08 -0.16 -15.30
CA ILE A 98 -58.31 0.01 -16.05
C ILE A 98 -58.22 1.37 -16.74
N ASP A 99 -58.40 1.38 -18.06
CA ASP A 99 -58.50 2.62 -18.83
C ASP A 99 -59.81 3.34 -18.44
N PRO A 100 -59.75 4.57 -17.90
CA PRO A 100 -60.95 5.31 -17.49
C PRO A 100 -61.80 5.82 -18.68
N SER A 101 -61.39 5.59 -19.92
CA SER A 101 -62.11 6.03 -21.13
C SER A 101 -63.06 4.99 -21.74
N GLN A 102 -63.19 3.80 -21.13
CA GLN A 102 -64.14 2.76 -21.55
C GLN A 102 -65.57 3.00 -21.06
#